data_AF-A0A7J2JN41-F1
#
_entry.id   AF-A0A7J2JN41-F1
#
_cell.length_a   1.000
_cell.length_b   1.000
_cell.length_c   1.000
_cell.angle_alpha   90.00
_cell.angle_beta   90.00
_cell.angle_gamma   90.00
#
_symmetry.space_group_name_H-M   'P 1'
#
loop_
_entity.id
_entity.type
_entity.pdbx_description
1 polymer ?
#
loop_
_entity_poly.entity_id
_entity_poly.type
_entity_poly.pdbx_seq_one_letter_code
_entity_poly.pdbx_strand_id
1 'polypeptide(L)'
;MNGRVALFLALSLVLVFGVVVFPLSAQKKVVGLDVAPGRVKDLDAEIGQKQLAKLKQYLISWGYEVKELTQLTPETLKDVDVLIIGKMKDYNSKFSSSEVQAIASWFKQGGKLLWVGADSDYVEPYLKPEDVSFKAEEPNKILTAIGSSIRIEYASLEDPESNAGAAYRVVSYKA
;
A
#
# COMPACT_ATOMS: atom_id res chain seq x y z
N MET A 1 38.42 -19.57 50.05
CA MET A 1 37.59 -19.68 48.84
C MET A 1 38.51 -19.62 47.63
N ASN A 2 38.65 -20.71 46.88
CA ASN A 2 39.64 -20.79 45.79
C ASN A 2 39.25 -19.82 44.66
N GLY A 3 40.23 -19.12 44.07
CA GLY A 3 39.98 -18.07 43.05
C GLY A 3 39.13 -18.50 41.86
N ARG A 4 39.06 -19.81 41.57
CA ARG A 4 38.18 -20.40 40.56
C ARG A 4 36.68 -20.33 40.93
N VAL A 5 36.34 -20.43 42.21
CA VAL A 5 34.96 -20.33 42.71
C VAL A 5 34.48 -18.86 42.69
N ALA A 6 35.38 -17.92 43.01
CA ALA A 6 35.09 -16.49 42.90
C ALA A 6 34.87 -16.05 41.44
N LEU A 7 35.64 -16.60 40.49
CA LEU A 7 35.49 -16.31 39.06
C LEU A 7 34.17 -16.87 38.50
N PHE A 8 33.78 -18.08 38.90
CA PHE A 8 32.49 -18.68 38.50
C PHE A 8 31.29 -17.91 39.06
N LEU A 9 31.36 -17.42 40.30
CA LEU A 9 30.31 -16.59 40.90
C LEU A 9 30.22 -15.19 40.27
N ALA A 10 31.35 -14.61 39.84
CA ALA A 10 31.35 -13.32 39.16
C ALA A 10 30.75 -13.40 37.74
N LEU A 11 31.04 -14.48 36.99
CA LEU A 11 30.44 -14.69 35.66
C LEU A 11 28.95 -15.01 35.71
N SER A 12 28.48 -15.73 36.72
CA SER A 12 27.04 -16.03 36.88
C SER A 12 26.22 -14.80 37.27
N LEU A 13 26.79 -13.85 38.02
CA LEU A 13 26.14 -12.57 38.34
C LEU A 13 25.93 -11.68 37.10
N VAL A 14 26.84 -11.70 36.12
CA VAL A 14 26.68 -10.96 34.85
C VAL A 14 25.59 -11.58 33.96
N LEU A 15 25.42 -12.89 34.00
CA LEU A 15 24.35 -13.60 33.28
C LEU A 15 22.94 -13.37 33.89
N VAL A 16 22.85 -13.09 35.20
CA VAL A 16 21.57 -12.87 35.89
C VAL A 16 21.13 -11.40 35.87
N PHE A 17 22.06 -10.44 35.79
CA PHE A 17 21.75 -9.00 35.78
C PHE A 17 21.99 -8.29 34.43
N GLY A 18 22.55 -8.96 33.43
CA GLY A 18 22.98 -8.36 32.17
C GLY A 18 21.93 -8.26 31.05
N VAL A 19 20.64 -8.50 31.31
CA VAL A 19 19.60 -8.23 30.30
C VAL A 19 19.29 -6.74 30.34
N VAL A 20 20.13 -5.95 29.67
CA VAL A 20 19.78 -4.58 29.30
C VAL A 20 18.64 -4.68 28.29
N VAL A 21 17.40 -4.61 28.79
CA VAL A 21 16.23 -4.43 27.94
C VAL A 21 16.31 -3.00 27.41
N PHE A 22 16.99 -2.82 26.28
CA PHE A 22 16.80 -1.61 25.50
C PHE A 22 15.31 -1.59 25.12
N PRO A 23 14.57 -0.51 25.41
CA PRO A 23 13.28 -0.33 24.76
C PRO A 23 13.58 -0.23 23.26
N LEU A 24 13.37 -1.33 22.54
CA LEU A 24 13.27 -1.31 21.09
C LEU A 24 12.06 -0.43 20.80
N SER A 25 12.31 0.87 20.60
CA SER A 25 11.33 1.72 19.97
C SER A 25 11.08 1.09 18.62
N ALA A 26 9.91 0.47 18.44
CA ALA A 26 9.53 -0.15 17.19
C ALA A 26 9.76 0.90 16.09
N GLN A 27 10.62 0.57 15.12
CA GLN A 27 10.86 1.45 13.98
C GLN A 27 9.51 1.76 13.34
N LYS A 28 9.21 3.06 13.17
CA LYS A 28 7.95 3.48 12.54
C LYS A 28 7.85 2.83 11.16
N LYS A 29 6.69 2.23 10.89
CA LYS A 29 6.41 1.61 9.60
C LYS A 29 6.20 2.69 8.54
N VAL A 30 6.75 2.47 7.36
CA VAL A 30 6.75 3.42 6.25
C VAL A 30 5.66 3.04 5.24
N VAL A 31 4.75 3.97 4.98
CA VAL A 31 3.70 3.85 3.97
C VAL A 31 4.10 4.65 2.74
N GLY A 32 4.37 3.95 1.65
CA GLY A 32 4.55 4.51 0.31
C GLY A 32 3.21 4.70 -0.39
N LEU A 33 2.94 5.92 -0.85
CA LEU A 33 1.77 6.26 -1.66
C LEU A 33 2.22 6.45 -3.10
N ASP A 34 1.68 5.64 -4.03
CA ASP A 34 1.93 5.83 -5.46
C ASP A 34 1.21 7.10 -5.93
N VAL A 35 2.01 8.13 -6.22
CA VAL A 35 1.56 9.43 -6.73
C VAL A 35 2.29 9.77 -8.03
N ALA A 36 2.74 8.75 -8.77
CA ALA A 36 3.38 8.97 -10.07
C ALA A 36 2.51 9.88 -10.96
N PRO A 37 3.09 10.88 -11.66
CA PRO A 37 2.32 11.81 -12.46
C PRO A 37 1.40 11.10 -13.47
N GLY A 38 0.11 11.42 -13.44
CA GLY A 38 -0.89 10.81 -14.33
C GLY A 38 -1.29 9.37 -13.96
N ARG A 39 -0.81 8.82 -12.85
CA ARG A 39 -1.16 7.46 -12.39
C ARG A 39 -2.56 7.39 -11.81
N VAL A 40 -2.83 8.17 -10.78
CA VAL A 40 -4.03 8.03 -9.96
C VAL A 40 -5.08 9.07 -10.35
N LYS A 41 -6.33 8.62 -10.47
CA LYS A 41 -7.47 9.47 -10.84
C LYS A 41 -7.63 10.63 -9.85
N ASP A 42 -7.93 11.81 -10.39
CA ASP A 42 -8.25 13.05 -9.68
C ASP A 42 -7.14 13.62 -8.78
N LEU A 43 -5.94 13.02 -8.71
CA LEU A 43 -4.83 13.58 -7.92
C LEU A 43 -4.30 14.91 -8.50
N ASP A 44 -4.54 15.21 -9.77
CA ASP A 44 -4.25 16.52 -10.35
C ASP A 44 -5.27 17.60 -9.99
N ALA A 45 -6.43 17.22 -9.44
CA ALA A 45 -7.47 18.14 -8.99
C ALA A 45 -7.29 18.54 -7.51
N GLU A 46 -7.78 19.74 -7.16
CA GLU A 46 -7.73 20.26 -5.78
C GLU A 46 -8.40 19.32 -4.78
N ILE A 47 -9.53 18.70 -5.17
CA ILE A 47 -10.24 17.76 -4.30
C ILE A 47 -9.41 16.49 -4.03
N GLY A 48 -8.72 15.94 -5.04
CA GLY A 48 -7.86 14.78 -4.87
C GLY A 48 -6.67 15.09 -3.97
N GLN A 49 -6.06 16.27 -4.13
CA GLN A 49 -4.99 16.75 -3.25
C GLN A 49 -5.46 16.91 -1.80
N LYS A 50 -6.67 17.43 -1.57
CA LYS A 50 -7.29 17.50 -0.23
C LYS A 50 -7.49 16.11 0.39
N GLN A 51 -7.97 15.13 -0.39
CA GLN A 51 -8.14 13.76 0.11
C GLN A 51 -6.81 13.07 0.40
N LEU A 52 -5.80 13.24 -0.47
CA LEU A 52 -4.45 12.74 -0.24
C LEU A 52 -3.84 13.33 1.04
N ALA A 53 -3.95 14.65 1.23
CA ALA A 53 -3.49 15.31 2.45
C ALA A 53 -4.17 14.75 3.71
N LYS A 54 -5.48 14.50 3.65
CA LYS A 54 -6.25 13.92 4.75
C LYS A 54 -5.82 12.47 5.06
N LEU A 55 -5.62 11.64 4.03
CA LEU A 55 -5.07 10.29 4.19
C LEU A 55 -3.70 10.32 4.88
N LYS A 56 -2.78 11.18 4.41
CA LYS A 56 -1.46 11.36 5.04
C LYS A 56 -1.59 11.76 6.50
N GLN A 57 -2.47 12.70 6.84
CA GLN A 57 -2.71 13.11 8.23
C GLN A 57 -3.19 11.95 9.09
N TYR A 58 -4.12 11.12 8.60
CA TYR A 58 -4.56 9.94 9.35
C TYR A 58 -3.44 8.93 9.58
N LEU A 59 -2.69 8.58 8.54
CA LEU A 59 -1.55 7.66 8.66
C LEU A 59 -0.50 8.17 9.66
N ILE A 60 -0.17 9.46 9.61
CA ILE A 60 0.76 10.09 10.56
C ILE A 60 0.19 10.05 11.98
N SER A 61 -1.10 10.34 12.15
CA SER A 61 -1.77 10.29 13.46
C SER A 61 -1.79 8.88 14.07
N TRP A 62 -1.76 7.84 13.22
CA TRP A 62 -1.65 6.44 13.62
C TRP A 62 -0.21 5.97 13.83
N GLY A 63 0.78 6.86 13.67
CA GLY A 63 2.19 6.59 13.97
C GLY A 63 3.04 6.11 12.79
N TYR A 64 2.51 6.12 11.56
CA TYR A 64 3.26 5.77 10.35
C TYR A 64 4.12 6.93 9.84
N GLU A 65 5.24 6.59 9.21
CA GLU A 65 5.93 7.50 8.28
C GLU A 65 5.26 7.39 6.91
N VAL A 66 5.15 8.50 6.17
CA VAL A 66 4.51 8.50 4.85
C VAL A 66 5.47 9.06 3.80
N LYS A 67 5.62 8.32 2.69
CA LYS A 67 6.42 8.71 1.53
C LYS A 67 5.54 8.78 0.30
N GLU A 68 5.58 9.89 -0.41
CA GLU A 68 5.02 10.00 -1.75
C GLU A 68 6.03 9.45 -2.75
N LEU A 69 5.61 8.49 -3.55
CA LEU A 69 6.44 7.82 -4.55
C LEU A 69 6.00 8.29 -5.93
N THR A 70 6.84 9.09 -6.59
CA THR A 70 6.60 9.54 -7.98
C THR A 70 7.09 8.53 -9.03
N GLN A 71 7.77 7.47 -8.57
CA GLN A 71 8.27 6.36 -9.38
C GLN A 71 8.36 5.10 -8.51
N LEU A 72 8.11 3.94 -9.12
CA LEU A 72 8.16 2.64 -8.46
C LEU A 72 9.40 1.86 -8.92
N THR A 73 10.53 2.08 -8.25
CA THR A 73 11.79 1.39 -8.51
C THR A 73 12.23 0.62 -7.25
N PRO A 74 13.17 -0.34 -7.36
CA PRO A 74 13.72 -1.01 -6.19
C PRO A 74 14.24 -0.03 -5.13
N GLU A 75 14.87 1.07 -5.56
CA GLU A 75 15.44 2.10 -4.70
C GLU A 75 14.38 2.90 -3.95
N THR A 76 13.24 3.23 -4.59
CA THR A 76 12.16 3.97 -3.91
C THR A 76 11.35 3.09 -2.98
N LEU A 77 11.30 1.77 -3.25
CA LEU A 77 10.56 0.80 -2.46
C LEU A 77 11.35 0.19 -1.30
N LYS A 78 12.69 0.29 -1.30
CA LYS A 78 13.56 -0.45 -0.36
C LYS A 78 13.20 -0.28 1.13
N ASP A 79 12.83 0.93 1.54
CA ASP A 79 12.50 1.27 2.93
C ASP A 79 10.99 1.37 3.17
N VAL A 80 10.17 0.90 2.22
CA VAL A 80 8.70 0.94 2.32
C VAL A 80 8.21 -0.39 2.92
N ASP A 81 7.33 -0.30 3.92
CA ASP A 81 6.66 -1.45 4.53
C ASP A 81 5.27 -1.69 3.91
N VAL A 82 4.59 -0.61 3.56
CA VAL A 82 3.24 -0.62 2.98
C VAL A 82 3.23 0.15 1.68
N LEU A 83 2.78 -0.44 0.58
CA LEU A 83 2.56 0.27 -0.69
C LEU A 83 1.07 0.41 -0.95
N ILE A 84 0.61 1.64 -1.16
CA ILE A 84 -0.77 1.95 -1.55
C ILE A 84 -0.79 2.45 -2.99
N ILE A 85 -1.50 1.71 -3.83
CA ILE A 85 -1.76 2.05 -5.23
C ILE A 85 -3.22 2.48 -5.34
N GLY A 86 -3.45 3.70 -5.84
CA GLY A 86 -4.79 4.24 -6.05
C GLY A 86 -5.46 3.72 -7.32
N LYS A 87 -6.73 4.10 -7.51
CA LYS A 87 -7.46 3.87 -8.77
C LYS A 87 -6.74 4.56 -9.94
N MET A 88 -6.56 3.84 -11.06
CA MET A 88 -5.94 4.38 -12.28
C MET A 88 -6.73 5.56 -12.86
N LYS A 89 -6.03 6.59 -13.36
CA LYS A 89 -6.64 7.79 -13.95
C LYS A 89 -7.32 7.48 -15.28
N ASP A 90 -6.57 6.91 -16.22
CA ASP A 90 -7.04 6.56 -17.55
C ASP A 90 -6.17 5.45 -18.18
N TYR A 91 -6.45 5.12 -19.45
CA TYR A 91 -5.76 4.05 -20.17
C TYR A 91 -4.25 4.31 -20.39
N ASN A 92 -3.74 5.51 -20.16
CA ASN A 92 -2.30 5.81 -20.21
C ASN A 92 -1.60 5.60 -18.87
N SER A 93 -2.34 5.39 -17.78
CA SER A 93 -1.82 5.18 -16.42
C SER A 93 -1.20 3.79 -16.21
N LYS A 94 -0.67 3.15 -17.27
CA LYS A 94 -0.20 1.76 -17.28
C LYS A 94 1.07 1.57 -16.47
N PHE A 95 1.20 0.43 -15.78
CA PHE A 95 2.47 0.07 -15.16
C PHE A 95 3.42 -0.47 -16.22
N SER A 96 4.66 0.02 -16.20
CA SER A 96 5.74 -0.59 -16.98
C SER A 96 6.11 -1.96 -16.40
N SER A 97 6.67 -2.83 -17.24
CA SER A 97 7.13 -4.15 -16.80
C SER A 97 8.16 -4.08 -15.67
N SER A 98 9.02 -3.06 -15.69
CA SER A 98 10.02 -2.82 -14.63
C SER A 98 9.38 -2.40 -13.31
N GLU A 99 8.36 -1.54 -13.33
CA GLU A 99 7.59 -1.18 -12.12
C GLU A 99 6.88 -2.42 -11.54
N VAL A 100 6.20 -3.20 -12.38
CA VAL A 100 5.52 -4.44 -11.95
C VAL A 100 6.52 -5.41 -11.30
N GLN A 101 7.71 -5.57 -11.90
CA GLN A 101 8.75 -6.44 -11.35
C GLN A 101 9.38 -5.89 -10.06
N ALA A 102 9.53 -4.57 -9.94
CA ALA A 102 10.01 -3.92 -8.73
C ALA A 102 9.03 -4.14 -7.56
N ILE A 103 7.73 -3.93 -7.79
CA ILE A 103 6.67 -4.19 -6.81
C ILE A 103 6.65 -5.67 -6.42
N ALA A 104 6.71 -6.57 -7.41
CA ALA A 104 6.68 -8.01 -7.14
C ALA A 104 7.90 -8.48 -6.33
N SER A 105 9.09 -8.00 -6.68
CA SER A 105 10.33 -8.31 -5.95
C SER A 105 10.29 -7.75 -4.55
N TRP A 106 9.83 -6.51 -4.38
CA TRP A 106 9.66 -5.87 -3.08
C TRP A 106 8.69 -6.65 -2.18
N PHE A 107 7.50 -7.00 -2.68
CA PHE A 107 6.48 -7.71 -1.90
C PHE A 107 6.96 -9.10 -1.46
N LYS A 108 7.68 -9.81 -2.34
CA LYS A 108 8.21 -11.16 -2.08
C LYS A 108 9.34 -11.20 -1.03
N GLN A 109 9.87 -10.06 -0.58
CA GLN A 109 10.80 -10.01 0.55
C GLN A 109 10.14 -10.43 1.88
N GLY A 110 8.80 -10.42 1.94
CA GLY A 110 8.05 -10.73 3.15
C GLY A 110 7.94 -9.53 4.10
N GLY A 111 6.97 -9.58 5.02
CA GLY A 111 6.71 -8.49 5.98
C GLY A 111 6.21 -7.18 5.35
N LYS A 112 5.67 -7.26 4.11
CA LYS A 112 5.12 -6.12 3.36
C LYS A 112 3.60 -6.19 3.30
N LEU A 113 2.95 -5.02 3.23
CA LEU A 113 1.52 -4.90 2.92
C LEU A 113 1.36 -4.20 1.57
N LEU A 114 0.55 -4.78 0.68
CA LEU A 114 0.23 -4.18 -0.60
C LEU A 114 -1.28 -3.90 -0.68
N TRP A 115 -1.65 -2.65 -0.87
CA TRP A 115 -3.00 -2.22 -1.20
C TRP A 115 -3.06 -1.89 -2.70
N VAL A 116 -3.90 -2.60 -3.45
CA VAL A 116 -4.13 -2.34 -4.88
C VAL A 116 -5.54 -1.82 -5.09
N GLY A 117 -5.68 -0.52 -5.31
CA GLY A 117 -6.93 0.11 -5.67
C GLY A 117 -7.26 -0.11 -7.15
N ALA A 118 -8.54 -0.31 -7.41
CA ALA A 118 -9.09 -0.50 -8.75
C ALA A 118 -10.46 0.17 -8.85
N ASP A 119 -11.13 -0.01 -9.98
CA ASP A 119 -12.47 0.53 -10.23
C ASP A 119 -13.32 -0.49 -10.98
N SER A 120 -14.64 -0.32 -10.92
CA SER A 120 -15.58 -1.16 -11.65
C SER A 120 -15.51 -0.96 -13.17
N ASP A 121 -16.16 -1.86 -13.90
CA ASP A 121 -16.38 -1.79 -15.36
C ASP A 121 -17.31 -0.66 -15.83
N TYR A 122 -17.85 0.17 -14.93
CA TYR A 122 -18.64 1.34 -15.30
C TYR A 122 -17.87 2.26 -16.25
N VAL A 123 -18.43 2.50 -17.44
CA VAL A 123 -17.83 3.40 -18.44
C VAL A 123 -18.14 4.85 -18.08
N GLU A 124 -17.17 5.62 -17.60
CA GLU A 124 -17.40 7.05 -17.36
C GLU A 124 -17.66 7.79 -18.68
N PRO A 125 -18.67 8.68 -18.75
CA PRO A 125 -19.07 9.33 -20.01
C PRO A 125 -17.97 10.15 -20.73
N TYR A 126 -16.92 10.55 -20.00
CA TYR A 126 -15.82 11.32 -20.55
C TYR A 126 -14.64 10.46 -21.03
N LEU A 127 -14.63 9.16 -20.70
CA LEU A 127 -13.65 8.24 -21.28
C LEU A 127 -14.08 7.90 -22.71
N LYS A 128 -13.17 8.18 -23.66
CA LYS A 128 -13.29 7.81 -25.07
C LYS A 128 -12.08 6.94 -25.41
N PRO A 129 -12.02 5.73 -24.85
CA PRO A 129 -12.68 4.61 -25.54
C PRO A 129 -13.75 3.89 -24.69
N GLU A 130 -14.57 3.07 -25.36
CA GLU A 130 -15.53 2.13 -24.72
C GLU A 130 -14.81 1.09 -23.84
N ASP A 131 -13.55 0.81 -24.15
CA ASP A 131 -12.73 -0.13 -23.39
C ASP A 131 -12.17 0.50 -22.11
N VAL A 132 -12.76 0.10 -20.99
CA VAL A 132 -12.34 0.47 -19.63
C VAL A 132 -11.62 -0.68 -18.89
N SER A 133 -11.19 -1.71 -19.62
CA SER A 133 -10.49 -2.88 -19.07
C SER A 133 -9.26 -2.51 -18.23
N PHE A 134 -8.58 -1.41 -18.57
CA PHE A 134 -7.40 -0.91 -17.84
C PHE A 134 -7.63 -0.78 -16.33
N LYS A 135 -8.88 -0.52 -15.90
CA LYS A 135 -9.27 -0.36 -14.50
C LYS A 135 -9.07 -1.62 -13.67
N ALA A 136 -9.20 -2.79 -14.29
CA ALA A 136 -8.94 -4.08 -13.67
C ALA A 136 -7.63 -4.71 -14.19
N GLU A 137 -7.32 -4.57 -15.49
CA GLU A 137 -6.11 -5.14 -16.12
C GLU A 137 -4.82 -4.66 -15.46
N GLU A 138 -4.64 -3.34 -15.29
CA GLU A 138 -3.39 -2.79 -14.77
C GLU A 138 -3.15 -3.23 -13.30
N PRO A 139 -4.12 -3.13 -12.37
CA PRO A 139 -4.04 -3.78 -11.07
C PRO A 139 -3.75 -5.29 -11.12
N ASN A 140 -4.40 -6.01 -12.03
CA ASN A 140 -4.25 -7.46 -12.14
C ASN A 140 -2.86 -7.89 -12.63
N LYS A 141 -2.13 -7.05 -13.37
CA LYS A 141 -0.70 -7.31 -13.69
C LYS A 141 0.14 -7.42 -12.42
N ILE A 142 -0.09 -6.52 -11.46
CA ILE A 142 0.61 -6.53 -10.16
C ILE A 142 0.20 -7.77 -9.35
N LEU A 143 -1.11 -8.02 -9.22
CA LEU A 143 -1.64 -9.17 -8.48
C LEU A 143 -1.15 -10.50 -9.06
N THR A 144 -1.00 -10.57 -10.38
CA THR A 144 -0.42 -11.73 -11.07
C THR A 144 1.08 -11.87 -10.78
N ALA A 145 1.84 -10.79 -10.87
CA ALA A 145 3.29 -10.81 -10.65
C ALA A 145 3.68 -11.21 -9.21
N ILE A 146 2.87 -10.84 -8.20
CA ILE A 146 3.06 -11.27 -6.81
C ILE A 146 2.61 -12.72 -6.56
N GLY A 147 1.91 -13.35 -7.52
CA GLY A 147 1.37 -14.70 -7.36
C GLY A 147 0.09 -14.78 -6.52
N SER A 148 -0.68 -13.69 -6.43
CA SER A 148 -1.97 -13.69 -5.75
C SER A 148 -2.93 -14.68 -6.42
N SER A 149 -3.85 -15.28 -5.66
CA SER A 149 -4.99 -16.02 -6.21
C SER A 149 -6.23 -15.14 -6.41
N ILE A 150 -6.24 -13.92 -5.88
CA ILE A 150 -7.35 -12.97 -5.97
C ILE A 150 -7.09 -12.00 -7.12
N ARG A 151 -8.12 -11.70 -7.92
CA ARG A 151 -8.11 -10.72 -9.01
C ARG A 151 -9.24 -9.73 -8.85
N ILE A 152 -9.03 -8.54 -9.40
CA ILE A 152 -10.10 -7.58 -9.63
C ILE A 152 -10.93 -8.10 -10.81
N GLU A 153 -12.23 -8.24 -10.59
CA GLU A 153 -13.19 -8.64 -11.61
C GLU A 153 -13.56 -7.43 -12.49
N TYR A 154 -13.87 -7.70 -13.76
CA TYR A 154 -14.38 -6.71 -14.72
C TYR A 154 -15.88 -6.55 -14.54
N ALA A 155 -16.28 -6.16 -13.33
CA ALA A 155 -17.67 -6.02 -12.96
C ALA A 155 -17.88 -4.82 -12.03
N SER A 156 -19.15 -4.44 -11.89
CA SER A 156 -19.64 -3.49 -10.90
C SER A 156 -20.49 -4.22 -9.88
N LEU A 157 -20.33 -3.82 -8.62
CA LEU A 157 -21.34 -4.11 -7.62
C LEU A 157 -22.48 -3.10 -7.81
N GLU A 158 -23.70 -3.60 -7.92
CA GLU A 158 -24.90 -2.77 -8.00
C GLU A 158 -25.86 -3.07 -6.85
N ASP A 159 -26.47 -2.01 -6.33
CA ASP A 159 -27.55 -2.08 -5.35
C ASP A 159 -28.67 -1.12 -5.77
N PRO A 160 -29.76 -1.62 -6.39
CA PRO A 160 -30.85 -0.77 -6.83
C PRO A 160 -31.66 -0.15 -5.68
N GLU A 161 -31.51 -0.65 -4.45
CA GLU A 161 -32.28 -0.22 -3.28
C GLU A 161 -31.48 0.74 -2.38
N SER A 162 -30.23 0.39 -2.04
CA SER A 162 -29.36 1.17 -1.15
C SER A 162 -28.19 1.81 -1.91
N ASN A 163 -28.50 2.91 -2.60
CA ASN A 163 -27.52 3.65 -3.41
C ASN A 163 -27.58 5.18 -3.25
N ALA A 164 -26.51 5.85 -3.72
CA ALA A 164 -26.40 7.30 -3.79
C ALA A 164 -26.86 7.86 -5.15
N GLY A 165 -28.09 7.52 -5.55
CA GLY A 165 -28.78 8.06 -6.73
C GLY A 165 -28.60 7.27 -8.04
N ALA A 166 -27.87 6.16 -8.03
CA ALA A 166 -27.77 5.21 -9.13
C ALA A 166 -27.26 3.85 -8.61
N ALA A 167 -27.70 2.73 -9.18
CA ALA A 167 -27.42 1.39 -8.65
C ALA A 167 -25.92 1.08 -8.46
N TYR A 168 -25.05 1.57 -9.35
CA TYR A 168 -23.59 1.42 -9.26
C TYR A 168 -22.93 2.26 -8.15
N ARG A 169 -23.67 3.11 -7.44
CA ARG A 169 -23.19 3.95 -6.32
C ARG A 169 -23.62 3.38 -4.98
N VAL A 170 -23.20 2.14 -4.73
CA VAL A 170 -23.59 1.35 -3.55
C VAL A 170 -23.16 2.04 -2.26
N VAL A 171 -24.07 2.12 -1.30
CA VAL A 171 -23.78 2.64 0.04
C VAL A 171 -23.41 1.47 0.96
N SER A 172 -22.13 1.37 1.35
CA SER A 172 -21.63 0.25 2.16
C SER A 172 -21.89 0.41 3.67
N TYR A 173 -21.97 1.65 4.18
CA TYR A 173 -22.26 1.93 5.58
C TYR A 173 -22.85 3.34 5.73
N LYS A 174 -23.94 3.46 6.47
CA LYS A 174 -24.48 4.74 6.92
C LYS A 174 -23.87 5.02 8.29
N ALA A 175 -22.83 5.84 8.32
CA ALA A 175 -22.20 6.31 9.56
C ALA A 175 -23.11 7.27 10.33
#